data_AF-A0A1S8A981-F1
#
_entry.id   AF-A0A1S8A981-F1
#
_cell.length_a   1.000
_cell.length_b   1.000
_cell.length_c   1.000
_cell.angle_alpha   90.00
_cell.angle_beta   90.00
_cell.angle_gamma   90.00
#
_symmetry.space_group_name_H-M   'P 1'
#
loop_
_entity.id
_entity.type
_entity.pdbx_description
1 polymer ?
#
loop_
_entity_poly.entity_id
_entity_poly.type
_entity_poly.pdbx_seq_one_letter_code
_entity_poly.pdbx_strand_id
1 'polypeptide(L)'
;MPRPGNRSFTGEEIEKALDLLDEEIGKSELLLGIAPIRFVCVGGLLSVRLFRSRETTRDVNVLYDPSLDEAATHRAAIEGAAARVAKAQGYDDVDVDDNDNNNNDNDNNHDGGGGGGGGSGSGSGSGSGSGGSTSWFSDEWRVFVAARERPGLFQRSVEQGLVAHGGRHVVLYAADLSFALECKLRSLDAERRAAPDGGRRRALDVADAVALVRALRGGRDHPLCKRALCALDLNRHGRPVGPASVDLVAWEYLRAHRQQGVVEMAWDERRCCFAYTDLEGELVRFPGGG
;
A
#
# COMPACT_ATOMS: atom_id res chain seq x y z
N MET A 1 -20.33 6.84 19.01
CA MET A 1 -18.97 6.52 19.48
C MET A 1 -18.15 6.06 18.29
N PRO A 2 -16.99 6.68 17.95
CA PRO A 2 -16.11 6.19 16.90
C PRO A 2 -15.34 4.94 17.39
N ARG A 3 -15.08 4.00 16.48
CA ARG A 3 -14.42 2.71 16.76
C ARG A 3 -12.90 2.85 17.01
N PRO A 4 -12.25 1.92 17.74
CA PRO A 4 -10.81 1.90 17.98
C PRO A 4 -10.02 1.59 16.68
N GLY A 5 -8.76 2.05 16.57
CA GLY A 5 -7.87 1.79 15.41
C GLY A 5 -7.67 2.95 14.41
N ASN A 6 -7.90 4.21 14.83
CA ASN A 6 -8.05 5.35 13.91
C ASN A 6 -6.87 6.34 13.88
N ARG A 7 -5.70 5.96 14.40
CA ARG A 7 -4.51 6.83 14.34
C ARG A 7 -4.03 6.97 12.90
N SER A 8 -3.68 8.19 12.52
CA SER A 8 -3.02 8.49 11.25
C SER A 8 -1.75 9.25 11.52
N PHE A 9 -0.67 8.87 10.85
CA PHE A 9 0.66 9.44 10.97
C PHE A 9 0.89 10.47 9.87
N THR A 10 1.46 11.61 10.26
CA THR A 10 2.03 12.60 9.34
C THR A 10 3.31 12.07 8.69
N GLY A 11 3.76 12.72 7.62
CA GLY A 11 5.04 12.38 7.00
C GLY A 11 6.25 12.53 7.94
N GLU A 12 6.20 13.46 8.90
CA GLU A 12 7.27 13.66 9.89
C GLU A 12 7.25 12.59 10.98
N GLU A 13 6.07 12.20 11.46
CA GLU A 13 5.94 11.10 12.43
C GLU A 13 6.46 9.78 11.85
N ILE A 14 6.20 9.52 10.57
CA ILE A 14 6.71 8.31 9.91
C ILE A 14 8.23 8.37 9.72
N GLU A 15 8.78 9.52 9.33
CA GLU A 15 10.23 9.68 9.21
C GLU A 15 10.91 9.37 10.55
N LYS A 16 10.41 9.96 11.64
CA LYS A 16 10.89 9.66 12.98
C LYS A 16 10.73 8.17 13.35
N ALA A 17 9.62 7.55 13.01
CA ALA A 17 9.39 6.13 13.28
C ALA A 17 10.37 5.23 12.51
N LEU A 18 10.69 5.59 11.26
CA LEU A 18 11.67 4.87 10.42
C LEU A 18 13.10 5.06 10.93
N ASP A 19 13.47 6.26 11.40
CA ASP A 19 14.77 6.49 12.06
C ASP A 19 14.92 5.60 13.32
N LEU A 20 13.87 5.52 14.14
CA LEU A 20 13.86 4.66 15.33
C LEU A 20 13.91 3.17 14.96
N LEU A 21 13.29 2.77 13.85
CA LEU A 21 13.36 1.41 13.33
C LEU A 21 14.77 1.08 12.83
N ASP A 22 15.44 2.02 12.14
CA ASP A 22 16.84 1.89 11.72
C ASP A 22 17.75 1.64 12.93
N GLU A 23 17.62 2.47 13.97
CA GLU A 23 18.36 2.31 15.22
C GLU A 23 18.07 0.98 15.94
N GLU A 24 16.80 0.57 15.97
CA GLU A 24 16.39 -0.67 16.62
C GLU A 24 16.90 -1.92 15.88
N ILE A 25 16.92 -1.88 14.54
CA ILE A 25 17.55 -2.93 13.72
C ILE A 25 19.05 -2.99 13.97
N GLY A 26 19.70 -1.83 14.15
CA GLY A 26 21.13 -1.73 14.48
C GLY A 26 21.54 -2.41 15.80
N LYS A 27 20.58 -2.78 16.68
CA LYS A 27 20.83 -3.50 17.94
C LYS A 27 20.83 -5.03 17.77
N SER A 28 20.40 -5.55 16.62
CA SER A 28 20.29 -6.97 16.37
C SER A 28 21.48 -7.49 15.58
N GLU A 29 22.34 -8.32 16.20
CA GLU A 29 23.46 -8.98 15.50
C GLU A 29 22.98 -9.79 14.29
N LEU A 30 21.83 -10.45 14.41
CA LEU A 30 21.19 -11.20 13.33
C LEU A 30 20.88 -10.29 12.12
N LEU A 31 20.26 -9.13 12.36
CA LEU A 31 19.86 -8.23 11.28
C LEU A 31 21.05 -7.43 10.72
N LEU A 32 22.07 -7.13 11.54
CA LEU A 32 23.30 -6.50 11.07
C LEU A 32 24.03 -7.35 10.02
N GLY A 33 23.93 -8.68 10.09
CA GLY A 33 24.52 -9.58 9.10
C GLY A 33 23.93 -9.46 7.69
N ILE A 34 22.74 -8.85 7.56
CA ILE A 34 22.03 -8.64 6.29
C ILE A 34 21.75 -7.16 5.99
N ALA A 35 22.30 -6.24 6.78
CA ALA A 35 22.12 -4.82 6.59
C ALA A 35 22.98 -4.27 5.42
N PRO A 36 22.52 -3.23 4.70
CA PRO A 36 21.23 -2.57 4.84
C PRO A 36 20.07 -3.44 4.31
N ILE A 37 19.01 -3.56 5.10
CA ILE A 37 17.79 -4.28 4.73
C ILE A 37 16.97 -3.39 3.81
N ARG A 38 16.63 -3.94 2.64
CA ARG A 38 15.88 -3.22 1.61
C ARG A 38 14.42 -3.60 1.67
N PHE A 39 13.57 -2.58 1.57
CA PHE A 39 12.13 -2.71 1.46
C PHE A 39 11.65 -1.94 0.25
N VAL A 40 10.51 -2.36 -0.30
CA VAL A 40 9.77 -1.58 -1.28
C VAL A 40 8.49 -1.11 -0.65
N CYS A 41 8.26 0.20 -0.57
CA CYS A 41 7.06 0.77 0.02
C CYS A 41 6.03 1.15 -1.04
N VAL A 42 4.76 1.07 -0.65
CA VAL A 42 3.61 1.36 -1.51
C VAL A 42 2.61 2.26 -0.82
N GLY A 43 1.69 2.81 -1.63
CA GLY A 43 0.48 3.43 -1.13
C GLY A 43 0.78 4.66 -0.28
N GLY A 44 0.23 4.66 0.94
CA GLY A 44 0.10 5.86 1.74
C GLY A 44 1.41 6.53 2.14
N LEU A 45 2.48 5.77 2.32
CA LEU A 45 3.80 6.31 2.60
C LEU A 45 4.29 7.21 1.45
N LEU A 46 4.14 6.76 0.21
CA LEU A 46 4.53 7.53 -0.97
C LEU A 46 3.73 8.83 -1.07
N SER A 47 2.43 8.75 -0.78
CA SER A 47 1.52 9.89 -0.79
C SER A 47 1.92 10.98 0.19
N VAL A 48 2.37 10.63 1.40
CA VAL A 48 2.73 11.62 2.44
C VAL A 48 4.18 12.09 2.36
N ARG A 49 5.13 11.22 1.99
CA ARG A 49 6.56 11.52 1.99
C ARG A 49 7.04 12.08 0.65
N LEU A 50 6.79 11.34 -0.44
CA LEU A 50 7.37 11.65 -1.74
C LEU A 50 6.51 12.64 -2.52
N PHE A 51 5.21 12.39 -2.56
CA PHE A 51 4.30 13.16 -3.40
C PHE A 51 3.61 14.30 -2.67
N ARG A 52 3.50 14.20 -1.34
CA ARG A 52 2.79 15.14 -0.48
C ARG A 52 1.37 15.44 -1.00
N SER A 53 0.70 14.43 -1.56
CA SER A 53 -0.68 14.51 -2.04
C SER A 53 -1.69 14.55 -0.89
N ARG A 54 -1.27 14.16 0.32
CA ARG A 54 -2.05 14.22 1.56
C ARG A 54 -1.13 14.34 2.77
N GLU A 55 -1.72 14.77 3.89
CA GLU A 55 -0.97 15.03 5.14
C GLU A 55 -0.70 13.77 5.95
N THR A 56 -1.60 12.79 5.93
CA THR A 56 -1.50 11.60 6.81
C THR A 56 -1.76 10.27 6.10
N THR A 57 -1.20 9.20 6.67
CA THR A 57 -1.46 7.79 6.32
C THR A 57 -1.62 6.95 7.57
N ARG A 58 -2.22 5.76 7.46
CA ARG A 58 -2.48 4.90 8.62
C ARG A 58 -1.29 4.04 9.02
N ASP A 59 -0.47 3.67 8.05
CA ASP A 59 0.59 2.69 8.20
C ASP A 59 1.67 2.88 7.11
N VAL A 60 2.74 2.11 7.25
CA VAL A 60 3.81 1.90 6.30
C VAL A 60 3.69 0.47 5.76
N ASN A 61 3.03 0.35 4.61
CA ASN A 61 2.94 -0.90 3.87
C ASN A 61 4.20 -1.10 3.03
N VAL A 62 4.89 -2.21 3.26
CA VAL A 62 6.09 -2.60 2.52
C VAL A 62 5.94 -3.97 1.86
N LEU A 63 6.83 -4.21 0.91
CA LEU A 63 7.19 -5.51 0.38
C LEU A 63 8.63 -5.78 0.80
N TYR A 64 8.84 -6.89 1.49
CA TYR A 64 10.17 -7.31 1.93
C TYR A 64 11.00 -7.79 0.73
N ASP A 65 12.33 -7.71 0.86
CA ASP A 65 13.23 -8.37 -0.10
C ASP A 65 12.84 -9.85 -0.22
N PRO A 66 12.55 -10.37 -1.43
CA PRO A 66 12.19 -11.77 -1.62
C PRO A 66 13.20 -12.75 -1.04
N SER A 67 14.48 -12.39 -0.89
CA SER A 67 15.47 -13.24 -0.22
C SER A 67 15.11 -13.52 1.26
N LEU A 68 14.25 -12.70 1.87
CA LEU A 68 13.75 -12.88 3.23
C LEU A 68 12.53 -13.80 3.30
N ASP A 69 11.94 -14.21 2.17
CA ASP A 69 10.76 -15.11 2.16
C ASP A 69 11.09 -16.49 2.74
N GLU A 70 12.32 -16.96 2.56
CA GLU A 70 12.79 -18.24 3.09
C GLU A 70 13.37 -18.12 4.52
N ALA A 71 13.54 -16.89 5.01
CA ALA A 71 14.29 -16.59 6.22
C ALA A 71 13.36 -16.08 7.34
N ALA A 72 12.43 -16.94 7.78
CA ALA A 72 11.39 -16.62 8.77
C ALA A 72 11.94 -15.94 10.04
N THR A 73 13.13 -16.32 10.49
CA THR A 73 13.79 -15.71 11.65
C THR A 73 14.12 -14.23 11.44
N HIS A 74 14.58 -13.84 10.24
CA HIS A 74 14.85 -12.42 9.93
C HIS A 74 13.54 -11.62 9.89
N ARG A 75 12.47 -12.17 9.30
CA ARG A 75 11.15 -11.53 9.29
C ARG A 75 10.63 -11.27 10.70
N ALA A 76 10.63 -12.30 11.54
CA ALA A 76 10.21 -12.17 12.94
C ALA A 76 11.07 -11.16 13.72
N ALA A 77 12.38 -11.08 13.43
CA ALA A 77 13.25 -10.11 14.06
C ALA A 77 12.96 -8.66 13.61
N ILE A 78 12.64 -8.44 12.32
CA ILE A 78 12.22 -7.14 11.78
C ILE A 78 10.87 -6.72 12.39
N GLU A 79 9.89 -7.61 12.40
CA GLU A 79 8.56 -7.37 13.00
C GLU A 79 8.70 -7.06 14.49
N GLY A 80 9.56 -7.79 15.21
CA GLY A 80 9.86 -7.52 16.61
C GLY A 80 10.52 -6.16 16.84
N ALA A 81 11.40 -5.71 15.94
CA ALA A 81 11.98 -4.38 15.99
C ALA A 81 10.91 -3.29 15.79
N ALA A 82 10.06 -3.45 14.77
CA ALA A 82 8.94 -2.54 14.52
C ALA A 82 7.97 -2.47 15.71
N ALA A 83 7.66 -3.60 16.35
CA ALA A 83 6.81 -3.65 17.55
C ALA A 83 7.44 -2.93 18.75
N ARG A 84 8.76 -3.02 18.95
CA ARG A 84 9.44 -2.27 20.03
C ARG A 84 9.42 -0.76 19.78
N VAL A 85 9.57 -0.32 18.54
CA VAL A 85 9.38 1.11 18.16
C VAL A 85 7.95 1.55 18.43
N ALA A 86 6.97 0.73 18.04
CA ALA A 86 5.57 1.01 18.25
C ALA A 86 5.25 1.23 19.73
N LYS A 87 5.70 0.30 20.59
CA LYS A 87 5.58 0.41 22.05
C LYS A 87 6.27 1.64 22.60
N ALA A 88 7.50 1.93 22.17
CA ALA A 88 8.28 3.06 22.66
C ALA A 88 7.67 4.42 22.29
N GLN A 89 6.96 4.51 21.15
CA GLN A 89 6.31 5.73 20.69
C GLN A 89 4.81 5.79 21.05
N GLY A 90 4.28 4.78 21.74
CA GLY A 90 2.86 4.68 22.06
C GLY A 90 2.00 4.60 20.80
N TYR A 91 2.47 3.91 19.76
CA TYR A 91 1.69 3.63 18.54
C TYR A 91 0.74 2.45 18.72
N ASP A 92 0.91 1.69 19.81
CA ASP A 92 0.15 0.49 20.17
C ASP A 92 -1.24 0.81 20.76
N ASP A 93 -1.96 1.85 20.29
CA ASP A 93 -3.23 2.29 20.89
C ASP A 93 -4.37 1.22 20.80
N VAL A 94 -4.32 0.25 21.75
CA VAL A 94 -5.29 -0.34 22.74
C VAL A 94 -6.78 -0.47 22.35
N ASP A 95 -7.50 -1.58 22.59
CA ASP A 95 -7.56 -2.44 23.78
C ASP A 95 -7.33 -3.95 23.55
N VAL A 96 -6.55 -4.57 24.43
CA VAL A 96 -6.74 -5.98 24.80
C VAL A 96 -7.87 -5.95 25.83
N ASP A 97 -9.06 -6.44 25.47
CA ASP A 97 -10.07 -6.81 26.47
C ASP A 97 -9.50 -7.97 27.28
N ASP A 98 -8.73 -7.62 28.31
CA ASP A 98 -8.49 -8.49 29.45
C ASP A 98 -9.83 -8.72 30.14
N ASN A 99 -10.38 -9.91 29.93
CA ASN A 99 -10.97 -10.69 31.01
C ASN A 99 -12.28 -10.14 31.62
N ASP A 100 -13.39 -10.28 30.89
CA ASP A 100 -14.75 -10.35 31.47
C ASP A 100 -14.97 -11.70 32.18
N ASN A 101 -14.14 -11.97 33.19
CA ASN A 101 -14.29 -13.09 34.08
C ASN A 101 -14.26 -12.62 35.54
N ASN A 102 -15.27 -11.83 35.96
CA ASN A 102 -15.86 -11.96 37.30
C ASN A 102 -17.15 -11.12 37.50
N ASN A 103 -18.29 -11.81 37.59
CA ASN A 103 -19.41 -11.64 38.54
C ASN A 103 -20.56 -12.50 37.97
N ASN A 104 -20.87 -13.68 38.50
CA ASN A 104 -21.39 -13.92 39.84
C ASN A 104 -22.33 -12.81 40.33
N ASP A 105 -23.44 -12.62 39.62
CA ASP A 105 -24.70 -12.28 40.26
C ASP A 105 -25.75 -13.34 39.90
N ASN A 106 -25.92 -14.18 40.91
CA ASN A 106 -27.06 -14.99 41.26
C ASN A 106 -28.38 -14.22 41.05
N ASP A 107 -29.27 -14.71 40.18
CA ASP A 107 -30.70 -14.59 40.44
C ASP A 107 -31.51 -15.69 39.72
N ASN A 108 -32.36 -16.30 40.55
CA ASN A 108 -33.27 -17.40 40.24
C ASN A 108 -34.26 -17.06 39.13
N ASN A 109 -34.54 -18.01 38.24
CA ASN A 109 -35.92 -18.50 38.13
C ASN A 109 -36.06 -19.89 37.49
N HIS A 110 -37.01 -20.63 38.04
CA HIS A 110 -37.62 -21.89 37.58
C HIS A 110 -37.94 -21.88 36.06
N ASP A 111 -37.75 -22.99 35.34
CA ASP A 111 -38.75 -24.06 35.27
C ASP A 111 -38.29 -25.28 34.42
N GLY A 112 -38.68 -26.47 34.88
CA GLY A 112 -39.01 -27.68 34.10
C GLY A 112 -38.07 -28.29 33.04
N GLY A 113 -37.56 -29.50 33.35
CA GLY A 113 -37.74 -30.64 32.42
C GLY A 113 -36.51 -31.36 31.87
N GLY A 114 -36.13 -32.46 32.52
CA GLY A 114 -35.94 -33.77 31.87
C GLY A 114 -34.70 -34.04 31.00
N GLY A 115 -33.86 -34.98 31.46
CA GLY A 115 -33.35 -36.07 30.60
C GLY A 115 -31.84 -36.14 30.34
N GLY A 116 -31.19 -37.13 30.94
CA GLY A 116 -30.32 -38.07 30.20
C GLY A 116 -28.83 -37.75 30.02
N GLY A 117 -28.00 -38.38 30.85
CA GLY A 117 -26.97 -39.34 30.39
C GLY A 117 -25.71 -38.85 29.67
N GLY A 118 -24.60 -38.82 30.43
CA GLY A 118 -23.39 -39.61 30.13
C GLY A 118 -22.40 -39.16 29.03
N GLY A 119 -21.13 -39.04 29.41
CA GLY A 119 -20.02 -39.50 28.56
C GLY A 119 -19.05 -38.44 28.03
N SER A 120 -18.01 -38.18 28.83
CA SER A 120 -16.58 -38.20 28.48
C SER A 120 -16.15 -38.06 27.01
N GLY A 121 -15.27 -37.08 26.75
CA GLY A 121 -14.13 -37.34 25.86
C GLY A 121 -13.75 -36.25 24.85
N SER A 122 -12.63 -35.58 25.18
CA SER A 122 -11.49 -35.34 24.28
C SER A 122 -11.67 -34.45 23.03
N GLY A 123 -11.20 -33.20 23.17
CA GLY A 123 -10.05 -32.69 22.42
C GLY A 123 -10.18 -32.57 20.90
N SER A 124 -10.10 -31.33 20.41
CA SER A 124 -9.02 -30.87 19.51
C SER A 124 -9.34 -29.44 19.06
N GLY A 125 -8.97 -28.47 19.89
CA GLY A 125 -8.93 -27.07 19.52
C GLY A 125 -7.84 -26.87 18.46
N SER A 126 -8.25 -26.70 17.21
CA SER A 126 -7.41 -26.12 16.16
C SER A 126 -7.78 -24.65 16.03
N GLY A 127 -7.40 -23.88 17.06
CA GLY A 127 -7.48 -22.42 17.03
C GLY A 127 -6.33 -21.91 16.17
N SER A 128 -6.60 -21.70 14.88
CA SER A 128 -5.76 -20.86 14.03
C SER A 128 -5.87 -19.42 14.54
N GLY A 129 -5.01 -19.06 15.49
CA GLY A 129 -4.85 -17.68 15.94
C GLY A 129 -4.28 -16.84 14.82
N SER A 130 -5.13 -16.23 13.99
CA SER A 130 -4.76 -15.05 13.22
C SER A 130 -4.72 -13.86 14.18
N GLY A 131 -3.64 -13.76 14.96
CA GLY A 131 -3.29 -12.54 15.66
C GLY A 131 -2.99 -11.48 14.62
N GLY A 132 -3.98 -10.66 14.27
CA GLY A 132 -3.81 -9.54 13.35
C GLY A 132 -2.81 -8.55 13.95
N SER A 133 -1.58 -8.55 13.43
CA SER A 133 -0.56 -7.59 13.82
C SER A 133 -0.97 -6.23 13.25
N THR A 134 -1.67 -5.43 14.04
CA THR A 134 -1.90 -4.01 13.78
C THR A 134 -0.60 -3.22 13.96
N SER A 135 0.40 -3.49 13.13
CA SER A 135 1.68 -2.79 13.17
C SER A 135 1.66 -1.59 12.24
N TRP A 136 2.19 -0.46 12.71
CA TRP A 136 2.43 0.75 11.90
C TRP A 136 3.35 0.49 10.69
N PHE A 137 4.05 -0.65 10.67
CA PHE A 137 4.94 -1.12 9.61
C PHE A 137 4.63 -2.58 9.30
N SER A 138 4.16 -2.90 8.09
CA SER A 138 3.65 -4.25 7.76
C SER A 138 3.99 -4.72 6.34
N ASP A 139 4.14 -6.04 6.18
CA ASP A 139 4.27 -6.72 4.87
C ASP A 139 2.92 -7.22 4.35
N GLU A 140 1.80 -6.76 4.91
CA GLU A 140 0.46 -7.26 4.55
C GLU A 140 0.17 -7.06 3.07
N TRP A 141 0.76 -6.03 2.47
CA TRP A 141 0.61 -5.74 1.06
C TRP A 141 1.08 -6.89 0.14
N ARG A 142 1.95 -7.77 0.64
CA ARG A 142 2.39 -9.01 -0.02
C ARG A 142 1.23 -9.90 -0.49
N VAL A 143 0.06 -9.87 0.16
CA VAL A 143 -1.12 -10.66 -0.25
C VAL A 143 -1.76 -10.14 -1.54
N PHE A 144 -1.57 -8.85 -1.84
CA PHE A 144 -2.11 -8.23 -3.05
C PHE A 144 -1.17 -8.36 -4.25
N VAL A 145 0.08 -8.78 -4.05
CA VAL A 145 1.05 -9.07 -5.13
C VAL A 145 1.17 -10.56 -5.33
N ALA A 146 0.96 -11.02 -6.56
CA ALA A 146 1.16 -12.41 -6.91
C ALA A 146 2.61 -12.81 -6.60
N ALA A 147 2.79 -13.93 -5.88
CA ALA A 147 4.11 -14.35 -5.37
C ALA A 147 5.22 -14.38 -6.44
N ARG A 148 4.88 -14.85 -7.64
CA ARG A 148 5.79 -14.88 -8.80
C ARG A 148 6.20 -13.52 -9.35
N GLU A 149 5.43 -12.46 -9.10
CA GLU A 149 5.73 -11.10 -9.60
C GLU A 149 6.55 -10.29 -8.59
N ARG A 150 6.61 -10.70 -7.32
CA ARG A 150 7.31 -9.97 -6.25
C ARG A 150 8.79 -9.72 -6.55
N PRO A 151 9.59 -10.70 -7.03
CA PRO A 151 10.99 -10.43 -7.36
C PRO A 151 11.17 -9.39 -8.47
N GLY A 152 10.36 -9.49 -9.53
CA GLY A 152 10.41 -8.53 -10.64
C GLY A 152 9.97 -7.13 -10.20
N LEU A 153 8.92 -7.01 -9.39
CA LEU A 153 8.49 -5.74 -8.83
C LEU A 153 9.58 -5.14 -7.94
N PHE A 154 10.16 -5.95 -7.05
CA PHE A 154 11.19 -5.50 -6.12
C PHE A 154 12.41 -4.98 -6.89
N GLN A 155 12.90 -5.75 -7.86
CA GLN A 155 14.03 -5.38 -8.70
C GLN A 155 13.77 -4.06 -9.44
N ARG A 156 12.64 -3.92 -10.15
CA ARG A 156 12.30 -2.67 -10.86
C ARG A 156 12.21 -1.47 -9.93
N SER A 157 11.69 -1.66 -8.72
CA SER A 157 11.57 -0.60 -7.72
C SER A 157 12.94 -0.12 -7.22
N VAL A 158 13.88 -1.04 -7.02
CA VAL A 158 15.27 -0.73 -6.68
C VAL A 158 16.00 -0.06 -7.85
N GLU A 159 15.83 -0.58 -9.07
CA GLU A 159 16.44 -0.03 -10.30
C GLU A 159 15.92 1.38 -10.62
N GLN A 160 14.64 1.67 -10.34
CA GLN A 160 14.07 3.01 -10.43
C GLN A 160 14.78 4.00 -9.48
N GLY A 161 15.38 3.51 -8.39
CA GLY A 161 16.26 4.29 -7.51
C GLY A 161 15.56 5.39 -6.69
N LEU A 162 14.23 5.40 -6.65
CA LEU A 162 13.47 6.40 -5.91
C LEU A 162 13.39 6.02 -4.43
N VAL A 163 14.24 6.60 -3.59
CA VAL A 163 14.31 6.31 -2.15
C VAL A 163 13.29 7.14 -1.38
N ALA A 164 12.39 6.48 -0.64
CA ALA A 164 11.42 7.12 0.26
C ALA A 164 11.99 7.39 1.66
N HIS A 165 12.91 6.55 2.11
CA HIS A 165 13.69 6.71 3.34
C HIS A 165 15.00 5.93 3.23
N GLY A 166 16.10 6.50 3.74
CA GLY A 166 17.40 5.86 3.76
C GLY A 166 18.12 6.09 5.08
N GLY A 167 18.27 5.02 5.85
CA GLY A 167 19.05 4.95 7.08
C GLY A 167 20.34 4.14 6.89
N ARG A 168 21.01 3.80 8.00
CA ARG A 168 22.26 3.00 7.97
C ARG A 168 21.99 1.51 7.82
N HIS A 169 20.85 1.05 8.32
CA HIS A 169 20.45 -0.34 8.44
C HIS A 169 19.20 -0.65 7.62
N VAL A 170 18.41 0.36 7.24
CA VAL A 170 17.14 0.24 6.52
C VAL A 170 17.12 1.17 5.31
N VAL A 171 16.68 0.66 4.16
CA VAL A 171 16.39 1.47 2.97
C VAL A 171 15.02 1.12 2.44
N LEU A 172 14.14 2.12 2.29
CA LEU A 172 12.83 1.99 1.67
C LEU A 172 12.86 2.63 0.29
N TYR A 173 12.73 1.81 -0.74
CA TYR A 173 12.51 2.25 -2.12
C TYR A 173 11.01 2.46 -2.34
N ALA A 174 10.62 3.46 -3.12
CA ALA A 174 9.28 3.52 -3.66
C ALA A 174 9.07 2.36 -4.63
N ALA A 175 7.88 1.75 -4.60
CA ALA A 175 7.50 0.82 -5.63
C ALA A 175 7.62 1.45 -7.02
N ASP A 176 7.86 0.61 -8.03
CA ASP A 176 7.76 0.98 -9.44
C ASP A 176 6.51 1.84 -9.66
N LEU A 177 6.70 3.06 -10.17
CA LEU A 177 5.63 4.07 -10.17
C LEU A 177 4.46 3.67 -11.08
N SER A 178 4.75 2.91 -12.15
CA SER A 178 3.72 2.38 -13.05
C SER A 178 2.85 1.36 -12.33
N PHE A 179 3.47 0.49 -11.55
CA PHE A 179 2.78 -0.45 -10.69
C PHE A 179 1.98 0.25 -9.58
N ALA A 180 2.55 1.25 -8.91
CA ALA A 180 1.83 2.03 -7.90
C ALA A 180 0.59 2.74 -8.48
N LEU A 181 0.70 3.27 -9.70
CA LEU A 181 -0.41 3.88 -10.43
C LEU A 181 -1.48 2.84 -10.80
N GLU A 182 -1.07 1.65 -11.26
CA GLU A 182 -2.00 0.55 -11.52
C GLU A 182 -2.82 0.21 -10.27
N CYS A 183 -2.19 0.05 -9.11
CA CYS A 183 -2.89 -0.23 -7.86
C CYS A 183 -3.95 0.82 -7.53
N LYS A 184 -3.63 2.11 -7.73
CA LYS A 184 -4.57 3.22 -7.47
C LYS A 184 -5.74 3.21 -8.44
N LEU A 185 -5.48 3.02 -9.74
CA LEU A 185 -6.54 2.93 -10.75
C LEU A 185 -7.46 1.73 -10.50
N ARG A 186 -6.91 0.58 -10.07
CA ARG A 186 -7.70 -0.59 -9.70
C ARG A 186 -8.51 -0.40 -8.43
N SER A 187 -7.98 0.33 -7.44
CA SER A 187 -8.73 0.70 -6.24
C SER A 187 -9.95 1.55 -6.61
N LEU A 188 -9.78 2.54 -7.49
CA LEU A 188 -10.88 3.36 -8.02
C LEU A 188 -11.92 2.54 -8.80
N ASP A 189 -11.49 1.58 -9.62
CA ASP A 189 -12.38 0.66 -10.30
C ASP A 189 -13.21 -0.20 -9.33
N ALA A 190 -12.59 -0.65 -8.24
CA ALA A 190 -13.25 -1.46 -7.22
C ALA A 190 -14.28 -0.64 -6.43
N GLU A 191 -13.91 0.56 -5.98
CA GLU A 191 -14.79 1.47 -5.25
C GLU A 191 -15.99 1.92 -6.09
N ARG A 192 -15.80 2.15 -7.38
CA ARG A 192 -16.92 2.49 -8.27
C ARG A 192 -17.98 1.39 -8.32
N ARG A 193 -17.58 0.12 -8.16
CA ARG A 193 -18.50 -1.02 -8.13
C ARG A 193 -19.16 -1.20 -6.75
N ALA A 194 -18.57 -0.65 -5.69
CA ALA A 194 -18.98 -0.85 -4.31
C ALA A 194 -19.49 0.45 -3.68
N ALA A 195 -20.81 0.71 -3.78
CA ALA A 195 -21.64 1.72 -3.09
C ALA A 195 -21.11 3.19 -2.92
N PRO A 196 -21.99 4.21 -3.02
CA PRO A 196 -21.59 5.63 -3.10
C PRO A 196 -20.87 6.22 -1.87
N ASP A 197 -20.84 5.53 -0.73
CA ASP A 197 -20.27 6.04 0.53
C ASP A 197 -18.72 6.05 0.58
N GLY A 198 -18.05 5.53 -0.46
CA GLY A 198 -16.59 5.49 -0.59
C GLY A 198 -15.89 6.84 -0.82
N GLY A 199 -16.60 7.97 -0.73
CA GLY A 199 -16.15 9.29 -1.21
C GLY A 199 -14.77 9.74 -0.68
N ARG A 200 -14.48 9.55 0.61
CA ARG A 200 -13.18 9.98 1.18
C ARG A 200 -12.02 9.15 0.67
N ARG A 201 -12.15 7.83 0.63
CA ARG A 201 -11.08 6.93 0.15
C ARG A 201 -10.84 7.13 -1.34
N ARG A 202 -11.93 7.26 -2.11
CA ARG A 202 -11.89 7.61 -3.52
C ARG A 202 -11.17 8.91 -3.81
N ALA A 203 -11.45 9.96 -3.04
CA ALA A 203 -10.78 11.24 -3.19
C ALA A 203 -9.26 11.13 -2.94
N LEU A 204 -8.85 10.34 -1.94
CA LEU A 204 -7.43 10.08 -1.66
C LEU A 204 -6.78 9.27 -2.79
N ASP A 205 -7.42 8.22 -3.29
CA ASP A 205 -6.88 7.42 -4.39
C ASP A 205 -6.78 8.22 -5.70
N VAL A 206 -7.73 9.12 -5.96
CA VAL A 206 -7.65 10.08 -7.07
C VAL A 206 -6.46 11.01 -6.90
N ALA A 207 -6.29 11.66 -5.74
CA ALA A 207 -5.19 12.58 -5.49
C ALA A 207 -3.82 11.90 -5.62
N ASP A 208 -3.69 10.68 -5.10
CA ASP A 208 -2.49 9.86 -5.21
C ASP A 208 -2.20 9.48 -6.66
N ALA A 209 -3.22 9.06 -7.42
CA ALA A 209 -3.05 8.74 -8.83
C ALA A 209 -2.63 9.95 -9.68
N VAL A 210 -3.18 11.14 -9.41
CA VAL A 210 -2.77 12.40 -10.06
C VAL A 210 -1.30 12.70 -9.78
N ALA A 211 -0.84 12.51 -8.54
CA ALA A 211 0.55 12.73 -8.18
C ALA A 211 1.50 11.70 -8.83
N LEU A 212 1.07 10.44 -8.93
CA LEU A 212 1.80 9.39 -9.64
C LEU A 212 1.90 9.67 -11.15
N VAL A 213 0.82 10.16 -11.79
CA VAL A 213 0.87 10.61 -13.18
C VAL A 213 1.89 11.75 -13.34
N ARG A 214 1.92 12.71 -12.41
CA ARG A 214 2.90 13.81 -12.43
C ARG A 214 4.33 13.29 -12.31
N ALA A 215 4.57 12.34 -11.40
CA ALA A 215 5.88 11.75 -11.20
C ALA A 215 6.34 10.92 -12.41
N LEU A 216 5.47 10.08 -12.99
CA LEU A 216 5.74 9.28 -14.18
C LEU A 216 5.97 10.12 -15.44
N ARG A 217 5.36 11.31 -15.52
CA ARG A 217 5.71 12.26 -16.57
C ARG A 217 7.16 12.73 -16.42
N GLY A 218 7.72 12.84 -15.23
CA GLY A 218 9.16 13.04 -15.03
C GLY A 218 9.76 14.25 -15.77
N GLY A 219 8.96 15.31 -16.01
CA GLY A 219 9.36 16.46 -16.81
C GLY A 219 9.23 16.30 -18.33
N ARG A 220 8.69 15.17 -18.82
CA ARG A 220 8.32 14.98 -20.23
C ARG A 220 7.37 16.09 -20.68
N ASP A 221 7.66 16.61 -21.87
CA ASP A 221 6.82 17.62 -22.52
C ASP A 221 5.48 17.07 -23.00
N HIS A 222 5.32 15.74 -23.02
CA HIS A 222 4.08 15.09 -23.43
C HIS A 222 3.34 14.39 -22.26
N PRO A 223 2.01 14.23 -22.35
CA PRO A 223 1.21 13.47 -21.39
C PRO A 223 1.51 11.96 -21.43
N LEU A 224 0.91 11.18 -20.53
CA LEU A 224 0.90 9.73 -20.61
C LEU A 224 -0.18 9.24 -21.58
N CYS A 225 0.06 8.08 -22.22
CA CYS A 225 -0.90 7.45 -23.12
C CYS A 225 -2.02 6.75 -22.34
N LYS A 226 -3.27 7.16 -22.53
CA LYS A 226 -4.45 6.54 -21.90
C LYS A 226 -4.55 5.06 -22.22
N ARG A 227 -4.36 4.66 -23.47
CA ARG A 227 -4.37 3.24 -23.88
C ARG A 227 -3.31 2.41 -23.13
N ALA A 228 -2.12 2.98 -22.91
CA ALA A 228 -1.06 2.30 -22.16
C ALA A 228 -1.47 2.12 -20.69
N LEU A 229 -2.08 3.14 -20.06
CA LEU A 229 -2.59 3.03 -18.69
C LEU A 229 -3.71 2.00 -18.54
N CYS A 230 -4.64 1.94 -19.50
CA CYS A 230 -5.71 0.93 -19.53
C CYS A 230 -5.16 -0.50 -19.69
N ALA A 231 -3.98 -0.65 -20.31
CA ALA A 231 -3.33 -1.94 -20.56
C ALA A 231 -2.41 -2.40 -19.42
N LEU A 232 -2.28 -1.62 -18.33
CA LEU A 232 -1.47 -2.01 -17.17
C LEU A 232 -2.00 -3.33 -16.56
N ASP A 233 -1.10 -4.31 -16.43
CA ASP A 233 -1.33 -5.59 -15.78
C ASP A 233 -0.03 -6.14 -15.16
N LEU A 234 0.71 -5.28 -14.46
CA LEU A 234 2.03 -5.56 -13.89
C LEU A 234 1.97 -6.59 -12.76
N ASN A 235 0.78 -6.82 -12.18
CA ASN A 235 0.54 -7.91 -11.22
C ASN A 235 -0.11 -9.16 -11.85
N ARG A 236 -0.32 -9.15 -13.18
CA ARG A 236 -0.96 -10.24 -13.94
C ARG A 236 -2.32 -10.67 -13.38
N HIS A 237 -3.17 -9.69 -13.07
CA HIS A 237 -4.56 -9.94 -12.69
C HIS A 237 -5.41 -10.45 -13.87
N GLY A 238 -4.93 -10.31 -15.11
CA GLY A 238 -5.66 -10.72 -16.32
C GLY A 238 -6.91 -9.88 -16.57
N ARG A 239 -7.02 -8.71 -15.92
CA ARG A 239 -8.12 -7.76 -16.07
C ARG A 239 -7.54 -6.38 -16.38
N PRO A 240 -7.97 -5.72 -17.46
CA PRO A 240 -7.49 -4.39 -17.78
C PRO A 240 -7.97 -3.38 -16.72
N VAL A 241 -7.26 -2.26 -16.64
CA VAL A 241 -7.71 -1.10 -15.88
C VAL A 241 -8.89 -0.46 -16.61
N GLY A 242 -9.93 -0.08 -15.86
CA GLY A 242 -11.14 0.51 -16.40
C GLY A 242 -10.88 1.91 -16.98
N PRO A 243 -11.32 2.20 -18.22
CA PRO A 243 -11.04 3.48 -18.88
C PRO A 243 -11.61 4.68 -18.11
N ALA A 244 -12.73 4.49 -17.40
CA ALA A 244 -13.34 5.55 -16.62
C ALA A 244 -12.53 6.00 -15.41
N SER A 245 -11.75 5.10 -14.79
CA SER A 245 -10.84 5.48 -13.70
C SER A 245 -9.65 6.26 -14.24
N VAL A 246 -9.17 5.90 -15.43
CA VAL A 246 -8.15 6.67 -16.15
C VAL A 246 -8.68 8.04 -16.56
N ASP A 247 -9.90 8.13 -17.07
CA ASP A 247 -10.55 9.39 -17.45
C ASP A 247 -10.77 10.31 -16.25
N LEU A 248 -11.17 9.75 -15.10
CA LEU A 248 -11.31 10.51 -13.86
C LEU A 248 -9.97 11.13 -13.44
N VAL A 249 -8.89 10.34 -13.43
CA VAL A 249 -7.56 10.83 -13.07
C VAL A 249 -7.05 11.85 -14.10
N ALA A 250 -7.30 11.64 -15.39
CA ALA A 250 -6.95 12.58 -16.45
C ALA A 250 -7.63 13.95 -16.25
N TRP A 251 -8.94 13.92 -15.96
CA TRP A 251 -9.73 15.12 -15.70
C TRP A 251 -9.25 15.85 -14.45
N GLU A 252 -9.01 15.13 -13.35
CA GLU A 252 -8.52 15.71 -12.10
C GLU A 252 -7.12 16.29 -12.24
N TYR A 253 -6.25 15.63 -13.01
CA TYR A 253 -4.93 16.17 -13.35
C TYR A 253 -5.04 17.50 -14.10
N LEU A 254 -5.89 17.55 -15.14
CA LEU A 254 -6.13 18.78 -15.90
C LEU A 254 -6.68 19.88 -15.01
N ARG A 255 -7.65 19.56 -14.14
CA ARG A 255 -8.22 20.51 -13.19
C ARG A 255 -7.16 21.05 -12.23
N ALA A 256 -6.32 20.19 -11.66
CA ALA A 256 -5.35 20.55 -10.64
C ALA A 256 -4.12 21.30 -11.20
N HIS A 257 -3.66 20.94 -12.40
CA HIS A 257 -2.40 21.43 -12.97
C HIS A 257 -2.56 22.32 -14.20
N ARG A 258 -3.78 22.48 -14.74
CA ARG A 258 -4.05 23.24 -15.97
C ARG A 258 -3.21 22.76 -17.17
N GLN A 259 -2.89 21.47 -17.18
CA GLN A 259 -2.12 20.79 -18.22
C GLN A 259 -2.66 19.38 -18.43
N GLN A 260 -2.53 18.84 -19.64
CA GLN A 260 -2.90 17.45 -19.90
C GLN A 260 -1.86 16.49 -19.28
N GLY A 261 -2.31 15.63 -18.36
CA GLY A 261 -1.47 14.60 -17.75
C GLY A 261 -1.59 13.24 -18.43
N VAL A 262 -2.76 12.95 -18.99
CA VAL A 262 -3.10 11.71 -19.70
C VAL A 262 -3.98 12.07 -20.89
N VAL A 263 -3.70 11.49 -22.06
CA VAL A 263 -4.45 11.74 -23.30
C VAL A 263 -4.57 10.47 -24.14
N GLU A 264 -5.53 10.45 -25.06
CA GLU A 264 -5.52 9.48 -26.15
C GLU A 264 -4.38 9.80 -27.12
N MET A 265 -3.60 8.78 -27.47
CA MET A 265 -2.47 8.91 -28.38
C MET A 265 -2.61 7.92 -29.53
N ALA A 266 -2.31 8.40 -30.74
CA ALA A 266 -2.22 7.56 -31.93
C ALA A 266 -0.76 7.41 -32.37
N TRP A 267 -0.39 6.22 -32.81
CA TRP A 267 0.88 6.01 -33.50
C TRP A 267 0.72 6.38 -34.98
N ASP A 268 1.57 7.28 -35.46
CA ASP A 268 1.68 7.64 -36.87
C ASP A 268 2.79 6.77 -37.50
N GLU A 269 2.40 5.67 -38.15
CA GLU A 269 3.33 4.73 -38.79
C GLU A 269 4.21 5.37 -39.85
N ARG A 270 3.70 6.38 -40.57
CA ARG A 270 4.45 7.04 -41.65
C ARG A 270 5.59 7.88 -41.10
N ARG A 271 5.42 8.42 -39.89
CA ARG A 271 6.38 9.31 -39.24
C ARG A 271 7.11 8.65 -38.08
N CYS A 272 6.77 7.40 -37.76
CA CYS A 272 7.29 6.65 -36.62
C CYS A 272 7.23 7.45 -35.31
N CYS A 273 6.11 8.11 -35.04
CA CYS A 273 5.94 8.98 -33.88
C CYS A 273 4.55 8.82 -33.25
N PHE A 274 4.42 9.19 -31.98
CA PHE A 274 3.11 9.34 -31.35
C PHE A 274 2.56 10.75 -31.62
N ALA A 275 1.23 10.84 -31.69
CA ALA A 275 0.52 12.10 -31.85
C ALA A 275 -0.69 12.17 -30.92
N TYR A 276 -1.00 13.38 -30.44
CA TYR A 276 -2.19 13.69 -29.65
C TYR A 276 -2.66 15.11 -29.91
N THR A 277 -3.91 15.40 -29.54
CA THR A 277 -4.47 16.76 -29.62
C THR A 277 -4.31 17.47 -28.27
N ASP A 278 -3.67 18.64 -28.28
CA ASP A 278 -3.47 19.45 -27.08
C ASP A 278 -4.75 20.19 -26.63
N LEU A 279 -4.62 21.13 -25.68
CA LEU A 279 -5.76 21.89 -25.14
C LEU A 279 -6.27 22.95 -26.12
N GLU A 280 -5.42 23.39 -27.03
CA GLU A 280 -5.69 24.37 -28.08
C GLU A 280 -6.33 23.72 -29.31
N GLY A 281 -6.36 22.38 -29.38
CA GLY A 281 -6.87 21.62 -30.51
C GLY A 281 -5.81 21.32 -31.57
N GLU A 282 -4.54 21.63 -31.29
CA GLU A 282 -3.42 21.42 -32.19
C GLU A 282 -2.87 20.00 -32.08
N LEU A 283 -2.39 19.47 -33.20
CA LEU A 283 -1.85 18.13 -33.28
C LEU A 283 -0.36 18.12 -32.93
N VAL A 284 -0.06 17.73 -31.69
CA VAL A 284 1.30 17.59 -31.18
C VAL A 284 1.86 16.21 -31.54
N ARG A 285 3.14 16.16 -31.90
CA ARG A 285 3.87 14.92 -32.24
C ARG A 285 5.16 14.81 -31.45
N PHE A 286 5.51 13.60 -31.04
CA PHE A 286 6.75 13.32 -30.33
C PHE A 286 7.28 11.92 -30.70
N PRO A 287 8.60 11.71 -30.72
CA PRO A 287 9.19 10.43 -31.08
C PRO A 287 8.74 9.33 -30.12
N GLY A 288 8.61 8.10 -30.62
CA GLY A 288 8.44 6.92 -29.76
C GLY A 288 9.70 6.70 -28.94
N GLY A 289 9.73 7.19 -27.71
CA GLY A 289 10.73 6.80 -26.73
C GLY A 289 10.42 5.37 -26.26
N GLY A 290 11.42 4.49 -26.36
CA GLY A 290 11.40 3.16 -25.74
C GLY A 290 11.40 3.23 -24.22
#